data_AF-A0A914C4Q8-F1
#
_entry.id   AF-A0A914C4Q8-F1
#
_cell.length_a   1.000
_cell.length_b   1.000
_cell.length_c   1.000
_cell.angle_alpha   90.00
_cell.angle_beta   90.00
_cell.angle_gamma   90.00
#
_symmetry.space_group_name_H-M   'P 1'
#
loop_
_entity.id
_entity.type
_entity.pdbx_description
1 polymer ?
#
loop_
_entity_poly.entity_id
_entity_poly.type
_entity_poly.pdbx_seq_one_letter_code
_entity_poly.pdbx_strand_id
1 'polypeptide(L)'
;MILVIVVSFILVLQRNHLTLNISQPKAKSIKSSICIDDDRKNCLAPFKKFDSKYRISRKYKLLTCVIEKNMSTTLAAIICFLYDEEAFQQANRSIANDLYGRRFCKNKNEYFTAKQIVRDTKISLGDWTMFTVARDPIDRFLSGYVNKCIL
;
A
#
# COMPACT_ATOMS: atom_id res chain seq x y z
N MET A 1 34.93 -13.85 -15.32
CA MET A 1 34.52 -12.59 -14.68
C MET A 1 32.99 -12.42 -14.64
N ILE A 2 32.26 -12.61 -15.75
CA ILE A 2 30.80 -12.54 -15.81
C ILE A 2 30.10 -13.55 -14.88
N LEU A 3 30.62 -14.78 -14.79
CA LEU A 3 30.06 -15.83 -13.93
C LEU A 3 30.09 -15.46 -12.43
N VAL A 4 31.13 -14.74 -11.99
CA VAL A 4 31.27 -14.32 -10.58
C VAL A 4 30.25 -13.24 -10.24
N ILE A 5 30.01 -12.29 -11.15
CA ILE A 5 29.03 -11.21 -10.97
C ILE A 5 27.60 -11.78 -10.89
N VAL A 6 27.27 -12.75 -11.76
CA VAL A 6 25.95 -13.40 -11.77
C VAL A 6 25.72 -14.21 -10.49
N VAL A 7 26.73 -14.97 -10.02
CA VAL A 7 26.64 -15.73 -8.78
C VAL A 7 26.53 -14.80 -7.56
N SER A 8 27.27 -13.69 -7.51
CA SER A 8 27.14 -12.69 -6.45
C SER A 8 25.77 -12.02 -6.47
N PHE A 9 25.19 -11.74 -7.63
CA PHE A 9 23.84 -11.16 -7.73
C PHE A 9 22.76 -12.14 -7.28
N ILE A 10 22.87 -13.43 -7.64
CA ILE A 10 21.94 -14.48 -7.20
C ILE A 10 22.05 -14.70 -5.68
N LEU A 11 23.26 -14.69 -5.12
CA LEU A 11 23.47 -14.79 -3.67
C LEU A 11 22.93 -13.57 -2.90
N VAL A 12 23.00 -12.37 -3.48
CA VAL A 12 22.38 -11.15 -2.92
C VAL A 12 20.85 -11.22 -3.01
N LEU A 13 20.29 -11.75 -4.09
CA LEU A 13 18.83 -11.93 -4.25
C LEU A 13 18.28 -13.02 -3.30
N GLN A 14 19.01 -14.11 -3.07
CA GLN A 14 18.63 -15.17 -2.14
C GLN A 14 18.76 -14.73 -0.67
N ARG A 15 19.70 -13.83 -0.33
CA ARG A 15 19.84 -13.28 1.03
C ARG A 15 18.75 -12.27 1.43
N ASN A 16 18.03 -11.68 0.46
CA ASN A 16 17.01 -10.67 0.72
C ASN A 16 15.58 -11.21 0.86
N HIS A 17 15.40 -12.53 0.96
CA HIS A 17 14.16 -13.10 1.49
C HIS A 17 14.10 -12.88 3.02
N LEU A 18 13.97 -11.61 3.42
CA LEU A 18 13.46 -11.25 4.73
C LEU A 18 12.01 -11.75 4.76
N THR A 19 11.81 -12.95 5.28
CA THR A 19 10.53 -13.30 5.87
C THR A 19 10.38 -12.40 7.09
N LEU A 20 9.76 -11.23 6.89
CA LEU A 20 9.21 -10.45 7.98
C LEU A 20 8.10 -11.29 8.61
N ASN A 21 8.49 -12.17 9.53
CA ASN A 21 7.61 -12.67 10.57
C ASN A 21 7.22 -11.46 11.42
N ILE A 22 6.21 -10.73 10.95
CA ILE A 22 5.48 -9.79 11.78
C ILE A 22 4.68 -10.65 12.76
N SER A 23 5.35 -11.18 13.80
CA SER A 23 4.66 -11.31 15.06
C SER A 23 4.29 -9.88 15.40
N GLN A 24 3.01 -9.53 15.28
CA GLN A 24 2.56 -8.24 15.76
C GLN A 24 2.97 -8.22 17.24
N PRO A 25 3.94 -7.38 17.67
CA PRO A 25 4.17 -7.25 19.08
C PRO A 25 2.84 -6.78 19.63
N LYS A 26 2.21 -7.58 20.50
CA LYS A 26 1.06 -7.12 21.28
C LYS A 26 1.50 -5.80 21.85
N ALA A 27 0.92 -4.70 21.36
CA ALA A 27 1.28 -3.37 21.77
C ALA A 27 1.13 -3.35 23.29
N LYS A 28 2.25 -3.45 24.01
CA LYS A 28 2.25 -3.32 25.45
C LYS A 28 1.82 -1.88 25.63
N SER A 29 0.62 -1.70 26.20
CA SER A 29 0.06 -0.38 26.46
C SER A 29 1.10 0.41 27.23
N ILE A 30 1.84 1.27 26.52
CA ILE A 30 2.64 2.29 27.14
C ILE A 30 1.56 3.18 27.75
N LYS A 31 1.42 3.12 29.08
CA LYS A 31 0.66 4.12 29.83
C LYS A 31 1.40 5.44 29.65
N SER A 32 1.23 6.07 28.48
CA SER A 32 1.64 7.44 28.28
C SER A 32 0.63 8.26 29.08
N SER A 33 1.12 9.11 29.98
CA SER A 33 0.33 10.02 30.81
C SER A 33 -0.49 11.04 30.01
N ILE A 34 -0.38 11.04 28.68
CA ILE A 34 -0.90 12.06 27.77
C ILE A 34 -2.44 12.02 27.67
N CYS A 35 -3.13 10.99 28.18
CA CYS A 35 -4.59 10.89 28.17
C CYS A 35 -5.16 10.05 29.33
N ILE A 36 -4.59 10.14 30.54
CA ILE A 36 -4.96 9.26 31.66
C ILE A 36 -6.15 9.77 32.48
N ASP A 37 -6.39 11.09 32.54
CA ASP A 37 -7.40 11.64 33.44
C ASP A 37 -8.37 12.61 32.72
N ASP A 38 -9.65 12.23 32.76
CA ASP A 38 -10.92 12.93 32.50
C ASP A 38 -11.14 13.88 31.31
N ASP A 39 -10.14 14.22 30.50
CA ASP A 39 -10.34 15.12 29.35
C ASP A 39 -10.47 14.36 28.02
N ARG A 40 -11.27 13.28 28.03
CA ARG A 40 -11.55 12.43 26.85
C ARG A 40 -12.12 13.19 25.65
N LYS A 41 -12.60 14.43 25.84
CA LYS A 41 -13.04 15.31 24.75
C LYS A 41 -11.86 15.88 23.95
N ASN A 42 -10.71 16.09 24.59
CA ASN A 42 -9.52 16.70 23.98
C ASN A 42 -8.49 15.65 23.51
N CYS A 43 -8.67 14.39 23.91
CA CYS A 43 -7.83 13.28 23.47
C CYS A 43 -8.26 12.72 22.12
N LEU A 44 -7.29 12.44 21.26
CA LEU A 44 -7.51 11.71 20.02
C LEU A 44 -8.01 10.30 20.35
N ALA A 45 -9.18 9.95 19.80
CA ALA A 45 -9.74 8.61 19.99
C ALA A 45 -8.74 7.55 19.47
N PRO A 46 -8.43 6.52 20.28
CA PRO A 46 -7.57 5.44 19.82
C PRO A 46 -8.27 4.66 18.69
N PHE A 47 -7.49 4.23 17.70
CA PHE A 47 -7.93 3.35 16.61
C PHE A 47 -9.13 3.87 15.80
N LYS A 48 -8.91 4.90 14.99
CA LYS A 48 -9.88 5.28 13.95
C LYS A 48 -9.87 4.25 12.83
N LYS A 49 -11.06 3.81 12.39
CA LYS A 49 -11.19 2.97 11.19
C LYS A 49 -10.82 3.82 9.97
N PHE A 50 -9.72 3.46 9.31
CA PHE A 50 -9.32 4.11 8.06
C PHE A 50 -10.07 3.49 6.89
N ASP A 51 -10.32 4.29 5.86
CA ASP A 51 -10.88 3.80 4.60
C ASP A 51 -9.88 2.87 3.92
N SER A 52 -10.33 1.66 3.59
CA SER A 52 -9.54 0.73 2.80
C SER A 52 -9.54 1.16 1.33
N LYS A 53 -8.36 1.17 0.71
CA LYS A 53 -8.18 1.53 -0.70
C LYS A 53 -7.57 0.36 -1.45
N TYR A 54 -8.40 -0.47 -2.04
CA TYR A 54 -7.96 -1.63 -2.81
C TYR A 54 -7.71 -1.27 -4.27
N ARG A 55 -6.69 -1.90 -4.86
CA ARG A 55 -6.37 -1.86 -6.28
C ARG A 55 -6.19 -3.26 -6.81
N ILE A 56 -6.65 -3.48 -8.03
CA ILE A 56 -6.55 -4.77 -8.68
C ILE A 56 -5.87 -4.68 -10.04
N SER A 57 -5.19 -5.76 -10.42
CA SER A 57 -4.89 -6.09 -11.81
C SER A 57 -5.39 -7.51 -12.08
N ARG A 58 -6.36 -7.63 -13.00
CA ARG A 58 -6.95 -8.93 -13.36
C ARG A 58 -5.97 -9.81 -14.13
N LYS A 59 -5.24 -9.21 -15.08
CA LYS A 59 -4.25 -9.89 -15.93
C LYS A 59 -3.21 -10.65 -15.08
N TYR A 60 -2.80 -10.08 -13.96
CA TYR A 60 -1.79 -10.65 -13.06
C TYR A 60 -2.38 -11.24 -11.76
N LYS A 61 -3.71 -11.27 -11.59
CA LYS A 61 -4.40 -11.70 -10.36
C LYS A 61 -3.84 -11.05 -9.09
N LEU A 62 -3.56 -9.74 -9.16
CA LEU A 62 -3.00 -8.97 -8.06
C LEU A 62 -4.09 -8.17 -7.37
N LEU A 63 -4.14 -8.26 -6.04
CA LEU A 63 -4.95 -7.38 -5.19
C LEU A 63 -4.03 -6.72 -4.17
N THR A 64 -4.06 -5.40 -4.08
CA THR A 64 -3.30 -4.68 -3.06
C THR A 64 -4.14 -3.69 -2.28
N CYS A 65 -3.85 -3.54 -0.99
CA CYS A 65 -4.33 -2.44 -0.18
C CYS A 65 -3.30 -1.30 -0.21
N VAL A 66 -3.71 -0.14 -0.71
CA VAL A 66 -2.91 1.07 -0.81
C VAL A 66 -3.07 1.87 0.47
N ILE A 67 -2.15 1.67 1.40
CA ILE A 67 -2.13 2.39 2.67
C ILE A 67 -1.52 3.77 2.46
N GLU A 68 -2.23 4.83 2.87
CA GLU A 68 -1.75 6.20 2.71
C GLU A 68 -0.33 6.38 3.27
N LYS A 69 0.47 7.15 2.54
CA LYS A 69 1.85 7.53 2.91
C LYS A 69 2.84 6.35 2.97
N ASN A 70 2.48 5.18 2.43
CA ASN A 70 3.38 4.04 2.20
C ASN A 70 3.67 3.89 0.70
N MET A 71 4.23 4.94 0.08
CA MET A 71 4.38 5.01 -1.38
C MET A 71 3.05 4.79 -2.12
N SER A 72 1.94 5.26 -1.52
CA SER A 72 0.59 4.95 -1.97
C SER A 72 0.30 5.39 -3.41
N THR A 73 0.82 6.54 -3.83
CA THR A 73 0.63 7.05 -5.19
C THR A 73 1.37 6.18 -6.20
N THR A 74 2.64 5.87 -5.94
CA THR A 74 3.47 5.01 -6.79
C THR A 74 2.90 3.60 -6.90
N LEU A 75 2.48 3.01 -5.77
CA LEU A 75 1.86 1.68 -5.78
C LEU A 75 0.54 1.67 -6.57
N ALA A 76 -0.29 2.70 -6.42
CA ALA A 76 -1.52 2.82 -7.21
C ALA A 76 -1.23 2.95 -8.71
N ALA A 77 -0.21 3.72 -9.09
CA ALA A 77 0.23 3.88 -10.48
C ALA A 77 0.79 2.57 -11.07
N ILE A 78 1.59 1.82 -10.31
CA ILE A 78 2.10 0.51 -10.71
C ILE A 78 0.95 -0.46 -10.99
N ILE A 79 -0.02 -0.57 -10.07
CA ILE A 79 -1.16 -1.47 -10.28
C ILE A 79 -2.07 -0.97 -11.40
N CYS A 80 -2.18 0.33 -11.60
CA CYS A 80 -2.89 0.91 -12.74
C CYS A 80 -2.23 0.55 -14.08
N PHE A 81 -0.90 0.66 -14.17
CA PHE A 81 -0.14 0.19 -15.32
C PHE A 81 -0.39 -1.31 -15.56
N LEU A 82 -0.28 -2.14 -14.52
CA LEU A 82 -0.53 -3.58 -14.65
C LEU A 82 -1.99 -3.94 -14.91
N TYR A 83 -2.94 -3.03 -14.69
CA TYR A 83 -4.36 -3.25 -14.98
C TYR A 83 -4.63 -3.18 -16.48
N ASP A 84 -4.02 -2.22 -17.17
CA ASP A 84 -4.15 -2.00 -18.61
C ASP A 84 -2.88 -1.30 -19.14
N GLU A 85 -1.86 -2.08 -19.44
CA GLU A 85 -0.54 -1.59 -19.83
C GLU A 85 -0.59 -0.83 -21.15
N GLU A 86 -1.37 -1.33 -22.09
CA GLU A 86 -1.50 -0.76 -23.43
C GLU A 86 -2.17 0.62 -23.36
N ALA A 87 -3.33 0.73 -22.71
CA ALA A 87 -4.00 2.02 -22.59
C ALA A 87 -3.19 3.02 -21.75
N PHE A 88 -2.44 2.54 -20.74
CA PHE A 88 -1.57 3.39 -19.94
C PHE A 88 -0.41 3.97 -20.77
N GLN A 89 0.23 3.16 -21.60
CA GLN A 89 1.32 3.59 -22.49
C GLN A 89 0.80 4.49 -23.62
N GLN A 90 -0.32 4.14 -24.26
CA GLN A 90 -0.95 4.95 -25.32
C GLN A 90 -1.37 6.33 -24.81
N ALA A 91 -1.76 6.44 -23.55
CA ALA A 91 -2.06 7.72 -22.90
C ALA A 91 -0.80 8.54 -22.52
N ASN A 92 0.40 8.10 -22.93
CA ASN A 92 1.70 8.69 -22.62
C ASN A 92 1.91 8.90 -21.11
N ARG A 93 1.45 7.94 -20.30
CA ARG A 93 1.60 7.95 -18.85
C ARG A 93 2.87 7.23 -18.42
N SER A 94 3.40 7.67 -17.29
CA SER A 94 4.49 7.01 -16.57
C SER A 94 4.09 6.85 -15.12
N ILE A 95 4.71 5.89 -14.43
CA ILE A 95 4.47 5.67 -12.99
C ILE A 95 4.76 6.96 -12.19
N ALA A 96 5.72 7.77 -12.63
CA ALA A 96 6.08 9.02 -11.97
C ALA A 96 5.09 10.17 -12.22
N ASN A 97 4.35 10.16 -13.34
CA ASN A 97 3.43 11.24 -13.71
C ASN A 97 1.95 10.94 -13.42
N ASP A 98 1.62 9.72 -12.96
CA ASP A 98 0.27 9.34 -12.51
C ASP A 98 0.00 9.86 -11.09
N LEU A 99 -0.23 11.17 -11.01
CA LEU A 99 -0.46 11.88 -9.75
C LEU A 99 -1.86 11.60 -9.17
N TYR A 100 -2.00 11.70 -7.85
CA TYR A 100 -3.26 11.43 -7.13
C TYR A 100 -4.49 12.16 -7.69
N GLY A 101 -4.33 13.41 -8.17
CA GLY A 101 -5.41 14.21 -8.76
C GLY A 101 -5.74 13.88 -10.22
N ARG A 102 -4.84 13.21 -10.95
CA ARG A 102 -4.95 12.92 -12.38
C ARG A 102 -4.74 11.43 -12.69
N ARG A 103 -5.25 10.58 -11.80
CA ARG A 103 -5.14 9.11 -11.85
C ARG A 103 -5.79 8.54 -13.10
N PHE A 104 -5.03 7.81 -13.90
CA PHE A 104 -5.51 7.18 -15.13
C PHE A 104 -6.59 6.11 -14.87
N CYS A 105 -6.42 5.32 -13.81
CA CYS A 105 -7.36 4.26 -13.44
C CYS A 105 -8.44 4.70 -12.44
N LYS A 106 -8.71 6.01 -12.31
CA LYS A 106 -9.76 6.52 -11.42
C LYS A 106 -11.10 5.81 -11.70
N ASN A 107 -11.70 5.21 -10.68
CA ASN A 107 -12.95 4.44 -10.75
C ASN A 107 -12.93 3.22 -11.69
N LYS A 108 -11.77 2.76 -12.16
CA LYS A 108 -11.65 1.57 -13.05
C LYS A 108 -11.20 0.33 -12.27
N ASN A 109 -10.10 0.45 -11.55
CA ASN A 109 -9.50 -0.64 -10.77
C ASN A 109 -9.46 -0.36 -9.26
N GLU A 110 -10.28 0.60 -8.81
CA GLU A 110 -10.28 1.11 -7.44
C GLU A 110 -11.50 0.64 -6.68
N TYR A 111 -11.29 0.07 -5.49
CA TYR A 111 -12.35 -0.48 -4.67
C TYR A 111 -12.16 -0.13 -3.21
N PHE A 112 -13.26 -0.07 -2.45
CA PHE A 112 -13.21 0.24 -1.01
C PHE A 112 -13.35 -1.00 -0.13
N THR A 113 -13.86 -2.11 -0.67
CA THR A 113 -14.02 -3.36 0.07
C THR A 113 -13.73 -4.58 -0.81
N ALA A 114 -13.22 -5.66 -0.22
CA ALA A 114 -13.06 -6.93 -0.92
C ALA A 114 -14.39 -7.49 -1.44
N LYS A 115 -15.50 -7.28 -0.70
CA LYS A 115 -16.85 -7.64 -1.13
C LYS A 115 -17.25 -6.93 -2.43
N GLN A 116 -16.91 -5.65 -2.56
CA GLN A 116 -17.16 -4.89 -3.79
C GLN A 116 -16.38 -5.49 -4.97
N ILE A 117 -15.11 -5.86 -4.76
CA ILE A 117 -14.30 -6.50 -5.80
C ILE A 117 -14.97 -7.78 -6.30
N VAL A 118 -15.34 -8.69 -5.41
CA VAL A 118 -15.97 -9.96 -5.78
C VAL A 118 -17.28 -9.73 -6.55
N ARG A 119 -18.12 -8.79 -6.10
CA ARG A 119 -19.39 -8.46 -6.77
C ARG A 119 -19.17 -7.87 -8.17
N ASP A 120 -18.30 -6.87 -8.30
CA ASP A 120 -18.15 -6.09 -9.53
C ASP A 120 -17.32 -6.85 -10.59
N THR A 121 -16.45 -7.76 -10.15
CA THR A 121 -15.54 -8.49 -11.05
C THR A 121 -15.90 -9.95 -11.24
N LYS A 122 -16.78 -10.51 -10.40
CA LYS A 122 -17.19 -11.92 -10.39
C LYS A 122 -16.03 -12.90 -10.25
N ILE A 123 -14.92 -12.46 -9.68
CA ILE A 123 -13.74 -13.30 -9.43
C ILE A 123 -13.87 -14.05 -8.11
N SER A 124 -13.23 -15.21 -8.03
CA SER A 124 -12.82 -15.79 -6.74
C SER A 124 -11.51 -15.15 -6.32
N LEU A 125 -11.36 -14.84 -5.03
CA LEU A 125 -10.13 -14.26 -4.49
C LEU A 125 -9.11 -15.32 -4.02
N GLY A 126 -9.46 -16.60 -4.04
CA GLY A 126 -8.63 -17.68 -3.51
C GLY A 126 -7.33 -17.91 -4.29
N ASP A 127 -7.30 -17.57 -5.58
CA ASP A 127 -6.15 -17.70 -6.47
C ASP A 127 -5.42 -16.37 -6.73
N TRP A 128 -5.73 -15.33 -5.96
CA TRP A 128 -5.15 -14.00 -6.12
C TRP A 128 -3.99 -13.77 -5.16
N THR A 129 -2.94 -13.13 -5.66
CA THR A 129 -1.85 -12.68 -4.80
C THR A 129 -2.26 -11.36 -4.14
N MET A 130 -2.45 -11.43 -2.83
CA MET A 130 -2.77 -10.27 -2.00
C MET A 130 -1.52 -9.75 -1.33
N PHE A 131 -1.20 -8.48 -1.54
CA PHE A 131 -0.04 -7.87 -0.90
C PHE A 131 -0.29 -6.42 -0.50
N THR A 132 0.55 -5.89 0.37
CA THR A 132 0.57 -4.46 0.68
C THR A 132 2.01 -4.04 0.91
N VAL A 133 2.31 -2.78 0.65
CA VAL A 133 3.63 -2.21 0.92
C VAL A 133 3.52 -1.38 2.20
N ALA A 134 4.36 -1.72 3.17
CA ALA A 134 4.53 -0.95 4.40
C ALA A 134 5.90 -0.26 4.37
N ARG A 135 5.92 1.03 4.73
CA ARG A 135 7.13 1.82 4.98
C ARG A 135 7.47 1.76 6.47
N ASP A 136 8.69 2.14 6.82
CA ASP A 136 9.09 2.41 8.19
C ASP A 136 8.01 3.27 8.92
N PRO A 137 7.58 2.87 10.14
CA PRO A 137 6.49 3.54 10.84
C PRO A 137 6.78 5.02 11.18
N ILE A 138 8.02 5.38 11.51
CA ILE A 138 8.40 6.75 11.89
C ILE A 138 8.30 7.64 10.65
N ASP A 139 8.88 7.20 9.56
CA ASP A 139 8.84 7.85 8.25
C ASP A 139 7.40 8.07 7.75
N ARG A 140 6.55 7.05 7.89
CA ARG A 140 5.13 7.13 7.54
C ARG A 140 4.42 8.15 8.44
N PHE A 141 4.68 8.11 9.74
CA PHE A 141 4.10 9.04 10.70
C PHE A 141 4.46 10.49 10.36
N LEU A 142 5.74 10.80 10.16
CA LEU A 142 6.21 12.14 9.82
C LEU A 142 5.56 12.63 8.51
N SER A 143 5.56 11.80 7.47
CA SER A 143 4.95 12.17 6.19
C SER A 143 3.44 12.41 6.32
N GLY A 144 2.76 11.61 7.14
CA GLY A 144 1.33 11.76 7.45
C GLY A 144 1.05 13.04 8.23
N TYR A 145 1.81 13.30 9.30
CA TYR A 145 1.68 14.51 10.12
C TYR A 145 1.86 15.77 9.28
N VAL A 146 2.93 15.85 8.49
CA VAL A 146 3.18 16.98 7.58
C VAL A 146 2.00 17.19 6.62
N ASN A 147 1.42 16.12 6.07
CA ASN A 147 0.32 16.20 5.12
C ASN A 147 -1.06 16.53 5.73
N LYS A 148 -1.24 16.38 7.04
CA LYS A 148 -2.54 16.60 7.69
C LYS A 148 -2.55 17.81 8.62
N CYS A 149 -1.39 18.19 9.15
CA CYS A 149 -1.28 19.19 10.21
C CYS A 149 -0.44 20.42 9.82
N ILE A 150 0.36 20.35 8.76
CA ILE A 150 1.25 21.46 8.34
C ILE A 150 0.85 21.99 6.96
N LEU A 151 0.80 21.09 5.98
CA LEU A 151 0.40 21.34 4.59
C LEU A 151 -1.06 20.98 4.38
#